data_AF-A0A8H3EY75-F1
#
_entry.id   AF-A0A8H3EY75-F1
#
_cell.length_a   1.000
_cell.length_b   1.000
_cell.length_c   1.000
_cell.angle_alpha   90.00
_cell.angle_beta   90.00
_cell.angle_gamma   90.00
#
_symmetry.space_group_name_H-M   'P 1'
#
loop_
_entity.id
_entity.type
_entity.pdbx_description
1 polymer ?
#
loop_
_entity_poly.entity_id
_entity_poly.type
_entity_poly.pdbx_seq_one_letter_code
_entity_poly.pdbx_strand_id
1 'polypeptide(L)'
;MAVNGQQPLSSYASSASDGGNSIVHQGFKIMTRKLPILKAEPIDEMTRQLGITPPEMIFGDNLVSIEHLDSGWRIQFTAFEALDKVDKTSQSMLQVAHSKEWQSSREKKHEGITEVVKPFDWSYSTDYKGAIQKSTPPFQPSQKPIPLELLKRPDPIIFFDEVMLYEDEMADNGITLLSCKVRVMPARLLLLCRFFMRLDNVLVRIRDTRVYVEFATREVIREYVAKEEKYEIIRQKLSMRGLDAPAQLREPNSLNDLLPVVDTTLEHLIIKSYIARQLLSNSSSPYAQNSSSHPQPQVKATARLSEPKPYESKNGDVPVDGPSQTIAHKVAAETRRLLPSVTETYVAYGVTERLVKECAHQAEYSIPQRNGKDEIIPKTKNGEDLGVGSGWWYETLGLTPTFNTWAQVTFLHMYLLTVRMRCFPAKHAPTWHQHLLNHFFYIAEDRMVTVHNVRSSMARNNYLKDLFIQWRGLLAGYDEGLIRGDAVLATAVWRNVFKADEDLDFRGLGEVVSYMRGVLKGLDDMNDDTVARGQVVFGDPGSERAGVLVSSRMMASLDGPRPGKNASISAQTGR
;
A
#
# COMPACT_ATOMS: atom_id res chain seq x y z
N MET A 1 47.53 -16.35 31.77
CA MET A 1 47.96 -16.51 30.36
C MET A 1 46.72 -16.94 29.59
N ALA A 2 45.87 -16.02 29.10
CA ALA A 2 46.01 -15.27 27.85
C ALA A 2 46.29 -16.19 26.65
N VAL A 3 45.27 -16.43 25.79
CA VAL A 3 45.26 -16.45 24.30
C VAL A 3 43.78 -16.66 23.90
N ASN A 4 43.03 -15.61 23.54
CA ASN A 4 42.78 -15.10 22.18
C ASN A 4 42.24 -16.13 21.17
N GLY A 5 40.95 -16.02 20.86
CA GLY A 5 40.29 -16.74 19.77
C GLY A 5 39.15 -15.89 19.20
N GLN A 6 39.50 -14.80 18.51
CA GLN A 6 38.58 -14.07 17.63
C GLN A 6 38.13 -15.01 16.51
N GLN A 7 36.83 -15.31 16.44
CA GLN A 7 36.19 -15.76 15.20
C GLN A 7 35.64 -14.53 14.45
N PRO A 8 35.75 -14.48 13.12
CA PRO A 8 35.45 -13.27 12.36
C PRO A 8 33.95 -12.98 12.34
N LEU A 9 33.62 -11.70 12.57
CA LEU A 9 32.32 -11.11 12.28
C LEU A 9 31.98 -11.35 10.81
N SER A 10 31.04 -12.26 10.57
CA SER A 10 30.36 -12.42 9.29
C SER A 10 29.68 -11.09 8.93
N SER A 11 30.29 -10.36 8.00
CA SER A 11 29.71 -9.20 7.35
C SER A 11 28.48 -9.64 6.53
N TYR A 12 27.30 -9.64 7.16
CA TYR A 12 26.06 -9.52 6.41
C TYR A 12 25.91 -8.07 5.96
N ALA A 13 26.69 -7.71 4.94
CA ALA A 13 26.32 -6.65 4.04
C ALA A 13 25.04 -7.11 3.33
N SER A 14 23.89 -6.77 3.91
CA SER A 14 22.60 -6.83 3.25
C SER A 14 22.64 -5.86 2.08
N SER A 15 23.05 -6.35 0.91
CA SER A 15 22.76 -5.73 -0.37
C SER A 15 21.27 -5.91 -0.65
N ALA A 16 20.43 -5.15 0.05
CA ALA A 16 19.05 -4.95 -0.33
C ALA A 16 19.05 -4.17 -1.65
N SER A 17 18.51 -4.76 -2.71
CA SER A 17 18.22 -4.07 -3.96
C SER A 17 17.44 -2.79 -3.65
N ASP A 18 18.07 -1.65 -3.91
CA ASP A 18 17.56 -0.31 -3.60
C ASP A 18 16.27 -0.07 -4.41
N GLY A 19 15.12 -0.39 -3.82
CA GLY A 19 13.78 -0.31 -4.43
C GLY A 19 13.27 1.12 -4.64
N GLY A 20 14.17 2.05 -4.91
CA GLY A 20 13.86 3.45 -5.16
C GLY A 20 13.53 3.72 -6.62
N ASN A 21 12.42 4.40 -6.89
CA ASN A 21 12.13 4.98 -8.20
C ASN A 21 12.90 6.30 -8.32
N SER A 22 13.56 6.56 -9.45
CA SER A 22 14.31 7.82 -9.60
C SER A 22 14.39 8.31 -11.04
N ILE A 23 14.56 9.61 -11.18
CA ILE A 23 14.83 10.29 -12.46
C ILE A 23 15.96 11.30 -12.26
N VAL A 24 16.83 11.41 -13.27
CA VAL A 24 17.78 12.52 -13.36
C VAL A 24 17.34 13.43 -14.50
N HIS A 25 17.13 14.70 -14.20
CA HIS A 25 16.66 15.70 -15.16
C HIS A 25 17.30 17.05 -14.88
N GLN A 26 17.93 17.67 -15.88
CA GLN A 26 18.54 19.01 -15.80
C GLN A 26 19.48 19.21 -14.59
N GLY A 27 20.30 18.20 -14.28
CA GLY A 27 21.24 18.25 -13.14
C GLY A 27 20.62 17.93 -11.78
N PHE A 28 19.32 17.66 -11.71
CA PHE A 28 18.63 17.24 -10.49
C PHE A 28 18.31 15.74 -10.53
N LYS A 29 18.65 15.03 -9.45
CA LYS A 29 18.18 13.68 -9.18
C LYS A 29 16.99 13.75 -8.23
N ILE A 30 15.85 13.24 -8.68
CA ILE A 30 14.65 13.07 -7.87
C ILE A 30 14.54 11.57 -7.59
N MET A 31 14.46 11.20 -6.32
CA MET A 31 14.33 9.80 -5.90
C MET A 31 13.18 9.68 -4.90
N THR A 32 12.42 8.61 -5.04
CA THR A 32 11.38 8.19 -4.11
C THR A 32 11.60 6.74 -3.71
N ARG A 33 11.29 6.40 -2.47
CA ARG A 33 11.36 5.03 -1.93
C ARG A 33 10.10 4.73 -1.14
N LYS A 34 9.49 3.59 -1.45
CA LYS A 34 8.31 3.06 -0.75
C LYS A 34 8.62 1.65 -0.27
N LEU A 35 8.59 1.46 1.04
CA LEU A 35 8.82 0.22 1.74
C LEU A 35 7.67 0.00 2.72
N PRO A 36 7.47 -1.24 3.20
CA PRO A 36 6.42 -1.55 4.17
C PRO A 36 6.58 -0.75 5.48
N ILE A 37 5.54 -0.79 6.32
CA ILE A 37 5.60 -0.27 7.69
C ILE A 37 6.76 -0.91 8.47
N LEU A 38 7.34 -0.15 9.40
CA LEU A 38 8.40 -0.67 10.25
C LEU A 38 7.90 -1.85 11.10
N LYS A 39 8.84 -2.74 11.43
CA LYS A 39 8.64 -3.83 12.39
C LYS A 39 9.03 -3.38 13.80
N ALA A 40 8.78 -4.24 14.79
CA ALA A 40 8.99 -3.93 16.22
C ALA A 40 10.40 -3.37 16.53
N GLU A 41 11.48 -4.04 16.13
CA GLU A 41 12.85 -3.60 16.47
C GLU A 41 13.20 -2.20 15.92
N PRO A 42 12.98 -1.88 14.62
CA PRO A 42 13.13 -0.51 14.13
C PRO A 42 12.21 0.54 14.80
N ILE A 43 11.01 0.14 15.25
CA ILE A 43 10.10 1.02 16.00
C ILE A 43 10.67 1.33 17.38
N ASP A 44 11.21 0.33 18.08
CA ASP A 44 11.82 0.51 19.41
C ASP A 44 13.02 1.46 19.32
N GLU A 45 13.86 1.28 18.29
CA GLU A 45 14.99 2.18 18.01
C GLU A 45 14.52 3.62 17.74
N MET A 46 13.53 3.78 16.87
CA MET A 46 12.96 5.09 16.55
C MET A 46 12.34 5.75 17.79
N THR A 47 11.65 4.98 18.63
CA THR A 47 11.04 5.44 19.88
C THR A 47 12.10 6.01 20.82
N ARG A 48 13.18 5.25 21.03
CA ARG A 48 14.29 5.67 21.88
C ARG A 48 14.97 6.95 21.37
N GLN A 49 15.17 7.05 20.06
CA GLN A 49 15.80 8.23 19.45
C GLN A 49 14.91 9.47 19.49
N LEU A 50 13.62 9.32 19.20
CA LEU A 50 12.68 10.44 19.17
C LEU A 50 12.20 10.85 20.57
N GLY A 51 12.18 9.91 21.53
CA GLY A 51 11.61 10.10 22.86
C GLY A 51 10.08 10.13 22.88
N ILE A 52 9.44 9.73 21.78
CA ILE A 52 7.98 9.58 21.61
C ILE A 52 7.70 8.28 20.87
N THR A 53 6.55 7.66 21.13
CA THR A 53 6.10 6.49 20.38
C THR A 53 5.71 6.90 18.96
N PRO A 54 6.21 6.25 17.90
CA PRO A 54 5.78 6.53 16.53
C PRO A 54 4.29 6.23 16.27
N PRO A 55 3.71 6.79 15.19
CA PRO A 55 2.38 6.45 14.68
C PRO A 55 2.18 4.95 14.43
N GLU A 56 0.92 4.50 14.49
CA GLU A 56 0.55 3.08 14.26
C GLU A 56 1.01 2.54 12.90
N MET A 57 0.87 3.34 11.84
CA MET A 57 1.36 3.01 10.49
C MET A 57 2.55 3.90 10.14
N ILE A 58 3.73 3.52 10.62
CA ILE A 58 4.99 4.25 10.39
C ILE A 58 5.79 3.65 9.22
N PHE A 59 5.94 4.41 8.14
CA PHE A 59 6.76 4.03 6.97
C PHE A 59 8.17 4.61 7.11
N GLY A 60 8.91 4.18 8.13
CA GLY A 60 10.19 4.79 8.52
C GLY A 60 11.28 4.77 7.45
N ASP A 61 11.25 3.80 6.54
CA ASP A 61 12.23 3.70 5.45
C ASP A 61 11.80 4.46 4.18
N ASN A 62 10.61 5.06 4.16
CA ASN A 62 10.14 5.83 3.01
C ASN A 62 10.93 7.14 2.87
N LEU A 63 11.16 7.54 1.62
CA LEU A 63 11.98 8.70 1.28
C LEU A 63 11.41 9.40 0.06
N VAL A 64 11.42 10.73 0.08
CA VAL A 64 11.45 11.56 -1.12
C VAL A 64 12.66 12.46 -1.03
N SER A 65 13.52 12.47 -2.05
CA SER A 65 14.71 13.34 -2.08
C SER A 65 14.85 14.07 -3.41
N ILE A 66 15.23 15.34 -3.33
CA ILE A 66 15.63 16.16 -4.47
C ILE A 66 17.08 16.56 -4.24
N GLU A 67 17.94 16.22 -5.19
CA GLU A 67 19.38 16.50 -5.13
C GLU A 67 19.84 17.21 -6.40
N HIS A 68 20.53 18.33 -6.26
CA HIS A 68 21.29 18.94 -7.35
C HIS A 68 22.71 18.36 -7.36
N LEU A 69 23.02 17.59 -8.40
CA LEU A 69 24.21 16.73 -8.46
C LEU A 69 25.52 17.53 -8.37
N ASP A 70 25.61 18.67 -9.06
CA ASP A 70 26.87 19.43 -9.16
C ASP A 70 27.23 20.17 -7.85
N SER A 71 26.23 20.58 -7.07
CA SER A 71 26.46 21.31 -5.82
C SER A 71 26.37 20.42 -4.59
N GLY A 72 25.87 19.19 -4.74
CA GLY A 72 25.46 18.32 -3.63
C GLY A 72 24.34 18.92 -2.78
N TRP A 73 23.57 19.89 -3.30
CA TRP A 73 22.43 20.43 -2.56
C TRP A 73 21.34 19.38 -2.49
N ARG A 74 20.83 19.07 -1.30
CA ARG A 74 19.82 18.02 -1.12
C ARG A 74 18.80 18.42 -0.07
N ILE A 75 17.53 18.20 -0.40
CA ILE A 75 16.40 18.20 0.53
C ILE A 75 15.73 16.82 0.54
N GLN A 76 15.39 16.33 1.72
CA GLN A 76 14.77 15.03 1.93
C GLN A 76 13.51 15.15 2.78
N PHE A 77 12.58 14.25 2.55
CA PHE A 77 11.35 14.08 3.31
C PHE A 77 11.25 12.63 3.77
N THR A 78 11.20 12.45 5.07
CA THR A 78 11.32 11.17 5.79
C THR A 78 10.47 11.25 7.05
N ALA A 79 10.00 10.11 7.53
CA ALA A 79 9.11 10.07 8.69
C ALA A 79 9.84 10.46 9.99
N PHE A 80 11.10 10.04 10.17
CA PHE A 80 11.87 10.31 11.38
C PHE A 80 12.04 11.81 11.64
N GLU A 81 12.57 12.56 10.67
CA GLU A 81 12.80 14.00 10.81
C GLU A 81 11.50 14.79 10.94
N ALA A 82 10.40 14.28 10.39
CA ALA A 82 9.08 14.87 10.60
C ALA A 82 8.57 14.65 12.03
N LEU A 83 8.74 13.45 12.58
CA LEU A 83 8.35 13.12 13.96
C LEU A 83 9.24 13.80 14.99
N ASP A 84 10.51 14.06 14.68
CA ASP A 84 11.41 14.80 15.58
C ASP A 84 10.96 16.24 15.83
N LYS A 85 10.14 16.79 14.92
CA LYS A 85 9.51 18.12 15.03
C LYS A 85 8.19 18.14 15.80
N VAL A 86 7.65 16.99 16.19
CA VAL A 86 6.45 16.93 17.03
C VAL A 86 6.76 17.53 18.40
N ASP A 87 5.82 18.31 18.96
CA ASP A 87 6.01 18.92 20.27
C ASP A 87 6.08 17.85 21.37
N LYS A 88 7.16 17.90 22.17
CA LYS A 88 7.47 16.97 23.28
C LYS A 88 7.39 17.67 24.65
N THR A 89 6.80 18.86 24.71
CA THR A 89 6.81 19.74 25.91
C THR A 89 5.45 19.85 26.59
N SER A 90 4.43 19.13 26.09
CA SER A 90 3.04 19.17 26.56
C SER A 90 2.30 20.52 26.42
N GLN A 91 2.97 21.59 25.96
CA GLN A 91 2.39 22.94 25.91
C GLN A 91 1.33 23.09 24.82
N SER A 92 1.46 22.35 23.71
CA SER A 92 0.48 22.33 22.62
C SER A 92 -0.43 21.09 22.61
N MET A 93 -0.46 20.31 23.71
CA MET A 93 -1.35 19.16 23.81
C MET A 93 -2.79 19.60 23.57
N LEU A 94 -3.38 19.08 22.50
CA LEU A 94 -4.81 19.25 22.22
C LEU A 94 -5.59 18.57 23.35
N GLN A 95 -5.96 19.36 24.36
CA GLN A 95 -6.80 18.90 25.47
C GLN A 95 -8.21 18.67 24.95
N VAL A 96 -8.48 17.43 24.56
CA VAL A 96 -9.84 16.99 24.23
C VAL A 96 -10.66 16.96 25.53
N ALA A 97 -11.90 17.43 25.47
CA ALA A 97 -12.85 17.55 26.58
C ALA A 97 -13.30 16.22 27.24
N HIS A 98 -12.51 15.14 27.13
CA HIS A 98 -12.72 13.85 27.81
C HIS A 98 -11.36 13.20 28.21
N SER A 99 -10.36 14.02 28.56
CA SER A 99 -8.95 13.59 28.64
C SER A 99 -8.58 12.59 29.74
N LYS A 100 -9.47 12.17 30.63
CA LYS A 100 -9.15 11.09 31.60
C LYS A 100 -9.21 9.69 30.99
N GLU A 101 -10.11 9.44 30.04
CA GLU A 101 -10.28 8.12 29.40
C GLU A 101 -9.32 7.94 28.22
N TRP A 102 -9.08 9.00 27.46
CA TRP A 102 -8.13 8.99 26.34
C TRP A 102 -6.66 8.84 26.82
N GLN A 103 -6.25 9.57 27.86
CA GLN A 103 -4.90 9.43 28.45
C GLN A 103 -4.71 8.05 29.10
N SER A 104 -5.69 7.58 29.87
CA SER A 104 -5.59 6.29 30.58
C SER A 104 -5.61 5.07 29.65
N SER A 105 -6.25 5.16 28.47
CA SER A 105 -6.28 4.07 27.49
C SER A 105 -4.94 3.82 26.79
N ARG A 106 -4.13 4.87 26.58
CA ARG A 106 -2.77 4.75 26.02
C ARG A 106 -1.70 4.59 27.09
N GLU A 107 -1.83 5.19 28.28
CA GLU A 107 -0.93 4.89 29.43
C GLU A 107 -0.92 3.39 29.75
N LYS A 108 -2.10 2.73 29.74
CA LYS A 108 -2.22 1.28 29.94
C LYS A 108 -1.68 0.42 28.79
N LYS A 109 -1.61 0.93 27.55
CA LYS A 109 -0.97 0.21 26.43
C LYS A 109 0.57 0.26 26.51
N HIS A 110 1.14 1.12 27.35
CA HIS A 110 2.58 1.33 27.51
C HIS A 110 3.15 0.71 28.81
N GLU A 111 2.36 -0.04 29.58
CA GLU A 111 2.87 -0.88 30.68
C GLU A 111 3.71 -2.04 30.11
N GLY A 112 4.99 -1.77 29.86
CA GLY A 112 5.94 -2.75 29.32
C GLY A 112 7.22 -2.14 28.75
N ILE A 113 7.25 -0.82 28.48
CA ILE A 113 8.45 -0.10 28.06
C ILE A 113 9.04 0.56 29.31
N THR A 114 10.21 0.09 29.77
CA THR A 114 10.93 0.63 30.94
C THR A 114 11.53 2.02 30.72
N GLU A 115 11.29 2.65 29.57
CA GLU A 115 11.78 4.00 29.24
C GLU A 115 10.65 5.03 29.36
N VAL A 116 10.96 6.10 30.09
CA VAL A 116 10.05 7.22 30.38
C VAL A 116 9.72 7.95 29.07
N VAL A 117 8.57 7.64 28.47
CA VAL A 117 8.03 8.39 27.32
C VAL A 117 7.69 9.80 27.79
N LYS A 118 8.25 10.82 27.13
CA LYS A 118 7.96 12.22 27.47
C LYS A 118 6.53 12.58 27.05
N PRO A 119 5.80 13.42 27.80
CA PRO A 119 4.50 13.91 27.34
C PRO A 119 4.64 14.68 26.01
N PHE A 120 3.89 14.27 24.98
CA PHE A 120 4.00 14.81 23.62
C PHE A 120 2.64 15.02 22.96
N ASP A 121 2.59 15.79 21.86
CA ASP A 121 1.39 15.96 21.05
C ASP A 121 1.06 14.69 20.25
N TRP A 122 0.11 13.91 20.77
CA TRP A 122 -0.35 12.65 20.17
C TRP A 122 -1.08 12.81 18.84
N SER A 123 -1.38 14.03 18.38
CA SER A 123 -1.84 14.24 17.01
C SER A 123 -0.72 14.10 15.97
N TYR A 124 0.53 13.97 16.43
CA TYR A 124 1.75 13.97 15.61
C TYR A 124 1.84 15.18 14.68
N SER A 125 1.27 16.32 15.12
CA SER A 125 1.33 17.56 14.37
C SER A 125 2.79 18.00 14.23
N THR A 126 3.21 18.18 12.98
CA THR A 126 4.59 18.52 12.64
C THR A 126 4.63 19.77 11.79
N ASP A 127 5.55 20.70 12.06
CA ASP A 127 5.81 21.87 11.21
C ASP A 127 6.91 21.58 10.17
N TYR A 128 7.19 20.29 9.94
CA TYR A 128 8.29 19.81 9.11
C TYR A 128 8.29 20.36 7.69
N LYS A 129 9.40 21.03 7.33
CA LYS A 129 9.63 21.68 6.03
C LYS A 129 10.64 20.94 5.15
N GLY A 130 10.89 19.66 5.44
CA GLY A 130 11.96 18.89 4.80
C GLY A 130 13.33 19.08 5.46
N ALA A 131 14.13 18.01 5.49
CA ALA A 131 15.48 18.00 6.02
C ALA A 131 16.48 18.40 4.94
N ILE A 132 17.30 19.42 5.22
CA ILE A 132 18.35 19.91 4.32
C ILE A 132 19.68 19.38 4.81
N GLN A 133 20.53 18.95 3.89
CA GLN A 133 21.88 18.52 4.23
C GLN A 133 22.71 19.68 4.80
N LYS A 134 23.28 19.50 6.00
CA LYS A 134 24.00 20.56 6.77
C LYS A 134 25.15 21.23 6.02
N SER A 135 25.73 20.56 5.02
CA SER A 135 26.83 21.06 4.20
C SER A 135 26.40 21.99 3.06
N THR A 136 25.11 22.31 2.95
CA THR A 136 24.54 23.03 1.81
C THR A 136 23.97 24.39 2.24
N PRO A 137 23.91 25.39 1.34
CA PRO A 137 23.41 26.72 1.70
C PRO A 137 21.99 26.67 2.25
N PRO A 138 21.68 27.35 3.37
CA PRO A 138 20.33 27.39 3.91
C PRO A 138 19.42 28.25 3.05
N PHE A 139 18.12 27.98 3.11
CA PHE A 139 17.12 28.89 2.57
C PHE A 139 17.17 30.26 3.25
N GLN A 140 16.78 31.30 2.50
CA GLN A 140 16.62 32.65 3.00
C GLN A 140 15.14 33.04 2.98
N PRO A 141 14.64 33.82 3.96
CA PRO A 141 13.29 34.38 3.91
C PRO A 141 13.04 35.15 2.61
N SER A 142 11.83 35.02 2.07
CA SER A 142 11.46 35.58 0.77
C SER A 142 10.00 36.02 0.75
N GLN A 143 9.69 36.95 -0.14
CA GLN A 143 8.31 37.33 -0.48
C GLN A 143 7.91 36.87 -1.88
N LYS A 144 8.79 36.12 -2.58
CA LYS A 144 8.55 35.65 -3.94
C LYS A 144 7.70 34.37 -3.93
N PRO A 145 6.41 34.42 -4.35
CA PRO A 145 5.54 33.25 -4.27
C PRO A 145 5.91 32.21 -5.32
N ILE A 146 5.43 30.98 -5.11
CA ILE A 146 5.49 29.94 -6.13
C ILE A 146 4.68 30.42 -7.35
N PRO A 147 5.22 30.37 -8.57
CA PRO A 147 4.52 30.84 -9.77
C PRO A 147 3.42 29.84 -10.18
N LEU A 148 2.27 29.88 -9.52
CA LEU A 148 1.15 28.95 -9.73
C LEU A 148 0.65 28.92 -11.19
N GLU A 149 0.71 30.04 -11.90
CA GLU A 149 0.30 30.12 -13.31
C GLU A 149 1.16 29.22 -14.21
N LEU A 150 2.44 29.05 -13.87
CA LEU A 150 3.34 28.13 -14.57
C LEU A 150 3.03 26.66 -14.26
N LEU A 151 2.36 26.37 -13.14
CA LEU A 151 1.97 25.02 -12.71
C LEU A 151 0.58 24.61 -13.21
N LYS A 152 -0.26 25.57 -13.59
CA LYS A 152 -1.57 25.34 -14.24
C LYS A 152 -1.44 24.99 -15.72
N ARG A 153 -0.29 25.25 -16.33
CA ARG A 153 -0.01 24.88 -17.72
C ARG A 153 -0.09 23.35 -17.88
N PRO A 154 -0.64 22.85 -19.00
CA PRO A 154 -0.69 21.42 -19.28
C PRO A 154 0.66 20.89 -19.79
N ASP A 155 1.74 21.16 -19.06
CA ASP A 155 3.07 20.66 -19.37
C ASP A 155 3.12 19.14 -19.05
N PRO A 156 3.77 18.30 -19.89
CA PRO A 156 3.80 16.85 -19.66
C PRO A 156 4.52 16.52 -18.35
N ILE A 157 3.93 15.59 -17.58
CA ILE A 157 4.54 15.10 -16.35
C ILE A 157 5.49 13.97 -16.74
N ILE A 158 6.80 14.21 -16.60
CA ILE A 158 7.85 13.23 -16.94
C ILE A 158 8.18 12.31 -15.77
N PHE A 159 7.85 12.72 -14.54
CA PHE A 159 7.95 11.89 -13.35
C PHE A 159 6.88 12.31 -12.34
N PHE A 160 6.19 11.33 -11.80
CA PHE A 160 5.21 11.50 -10.73
C PHE A 160 5.38 10.40 -9.71
N ASP A 161 5.33 10.77 -8.43
CA ASP A 161 5.17 9.77 -7.38
C ASP A 161 4.50 10.36 -6.13
N GLU A 162 3.90 9.48 -5.33
CA GLU A 162 3.25 9.78 -4.06
C GLU A 162 3.70 8.78 -2.99
N VAL A 163 4.28 9.29 -1.91
CA VAL A 163 4.93 8.52 -0.84
C VAL A 163 4.28 8.86 0.49
N MET A 164 3.68 7.87 1.16
CA MET A 164 3.20 7.99 2.54
C MET A 164 4.38 7.93 3.51
N LEU A 165 4.42 8.78 4.52
CA LEU A 165 5.48 8.78 5.56
C LEU A 165 4.96 8.17 6.86
N TYR A 166 3.78 8.59 7.32
CA TYR A 166 3.10 7.95 8.44
C TYR A 166 1.60 8.21 8.45
N GLU A 167 0.88 7.34 9.15
CA GLU A 167 -0.55 7.41 9.41
C GLU A 167 -0.88 6.93 10.84
N ASP A 168 -1.87 7.55 11.46
CA ASP A 168 -2.41 7.15 12.77
C ASP A 168 -3.92 7.44 12.84
N GLU A 169 -4.70 6.51 13.37
CA GLU A 169 -6.17 6.67 13.53
C GLU A 169 -6.57 7.29 14.88
N MET A 170 -5.59 7.77 15.67
CA MET A 170 -5.81 8.45 16.95
C MET A 170 -6.72 7.65 17.90
N ALA A 171 -6.55 6.32 17.93
CA ALA A 171 -7.41 5.40 18.65
C ALA A 171 -8.90 5.56 18.29
N ASP A 172 -9.21 5.56 16.99
CA ASP A 172 -10.55 5.68 16.41
C ASP A 172 -11.23 7.05 16.63
N ASN A 173 -10.48 8.09 17.04
CA ASN A 173 -11.01 9.45 17.25
C ASN A 173 -10.72 10.41 16.09
N GLY A 174 -10.07 9.93 15.02
CA GLY A 174 -9.65 10.80 13.95
C GLY A 174 -8.73 10.13 12.96
N ILE A 175 -7.97 10.94 12.24
CA ILE A 175 -6.91 10.47 11.36
C ILE A 175 -5.82 11.53 11.28
N THR A 176 -4.57 11.07 11.30
CA THR A 176 -3.38 11.85 10.98
C THR A 176 -2.69 11.20 9.80
N LEU A 177 -2.31 11.99 8.79
CA LEU A 177 -1.60 11.56 7.59
C LEU A 177 -0.44 12.50 7.31
N LEU A 178 0.75 11.98 7.02
CA LEU A 178 1.84 12.73 6.41
C LEU A 178 2.25 12.05 5.11
N SER A 179 2.12 12.75 3.98
CA SER A 179 2.48 12.22 2.66
C SER A 179 3.20 13.26 1.80
N CYS A 180 4.01 12.79 0.85
CA CYS A 180 4.73 13.61 -0.12
C CYS A 180 4.32 13.24 -1.55
N LYS A 181 3.92 14.23 -2.35
CA LYS A 181 3.66 14.08 -3.79
C LYS A 181 4.68 14.89 -4.57
N VAL A 182 5.29 14.31 -5.60
CA VAL A 182 6.25 14.99 -6.47
C VAL A 182 5.81 14.93 -7.92
N ARG A 183 5.87 16.06 -8.62
CA ARG A 183 5.60 16.20 -10.05
C ARG A 183 6.79 16.89 -10.70
N VAL A 184 7.37 16.24 -11.72
CA VAL A 184 8.44 16.79 -12.54
C VAL A 184 7.91 17.04 -13.94
N MET A 185 8.13 18.25 -14.44
CA MET A 185 7.85 18.70 -15.80
C MET A 185 9.18 19.11 -16.48
N PRO A 186 9.22 19.32 -17.80
CA PRO A 186 10.48 19.60 -18.50
C PRO A 186 11.28 20.79 -17.96
N ALA A 187 10.62 21.86 -17.51
CA ALA A 187 11.30 23.07 -17.02
C ALA A 187 11.42 23.14 -15.49
N ARG A 188 10.58 22.41 -14.75
CA ARG A 188 10.40 22.63 -13.31
C ARG A 188 9.89 21.40 -12.58
N LEU A 189 10.02 21.40 -11.26
CA LEU A 189 9.37 20.44 -10.38
C LEU A 189 8.54 21.14 -9.29
N LEU A 190 7.48 20.46 -8.86
CA LEU A 190 6.75 20.78 -7.64
C LEU A 190 6.65 19.54 -6.75
N LEU A 191 7.07 19.68 -5.50
CA LEU A 191 6.80 18.72 -4.43
C LEU A 191 5.80 19.35 -3.44
N LEU A 192 4.83 18.55 -2.98
CA LEU A 192 3.92 18.88 -1.88
C LEU A 192 4.06 17.81 -0.80
N CYS A 193 4.62 18.19 0.35
CA CYS A 193 4.50 17.44 1.59
C CYS A 193 3.29 17.97 2.35
N ARG A 194 2.31 17.12 2.63
CA ARG A 194 1.09 17.49 3.33
C ARG A 194 0.95 16.66 4.59
N PHE A 195 0.90 17.36 5.72
CA PHE A 195 0.33 16.85 6.96
C PHE A 195 -1.17 17.17 6.94
N PHE A 196 -2.02 16.17 7.12
CA PHE A 196 -3.45 16.32 7.31
C PHE A 196 -3.83 15.67 8.63
N MET A 197 -4.62 16.37 9.44
CA MET A 197 -5.18 15.80 10.65
C MET A 197 -6.64 16.22 10.81
N ARG A 198 -7.47 15.23 11.13
CA ARG A 198 -8.85 15.43 11.56
C ARG A 198 -8.99 14.75 12.90
N LEU A 199 -9.37 15.52 13.90
CA LEU A 199 -9.79 15.01 15.20
C LEU A 199 -11.29 15.23 15.32
N ASP A 200 -12.04 14.13 15.37
CA ASP A 200 -13.49 14.15 15.25
C ASP A 200 -14.12 14.99 16.36
N ASN A 201 -15.04 15.87 15.97
CA ASN A 201 -15.70 16.83 16.85
C ASN A 201 -14.78 17.87 17.52
N VAL A 202 -13.49 17.89 17.21
CA VAL A 202 -12.52 18.84 17.78
C VAL A 202 -12.04 19.82 16.71
N LEU A 203 -11.18 19.37 15.79
CA LEU A 203 -10.55 20.26 14.82
C LEU A 203 -10.10 19.52 13.54
N VAL A 204 -9.90 20.29 12.49
CA VAL A 204 -9.27 19.87 11.24
C VAL A 204 -8.06 20.76 10.98
N ARG A 205 -6.95 20.18 10.55
CA ARG A 205 -5.70 20.88 10.28
C ARG A 205 -5.03 20.36 9.00
N ILE A 206 -4.47 21.29 8.24
CA ILE A 206 -3.60 21.01 7.09
C ILE A 206 -2.30 21.78 7.28
N ARG A 207 -1.16 21.13 7.11
CA ARG A 207 0.14 21.80 6.99
C ARG A 207 0.79 21.36 5.69
N ASP A 208 0.94 22.30 4.78
CA ASP A 208 1.49 22.08 3.45
C ASP A 208 2.89 22.68 3.37
N THR A 209 3.89 21.86 3.05
CA THR A 209 5.21 22.30 2.59
C THR A 209 5.30 22.05 1.09
N ARG A 210 5.37 23.12 0.30
CA ARG A 210 5.61 23.08 -1.15
C ARG A 210 7.06 23.40 -1.44
N VAL A 211 7.70 22.60 -2.29
CA VAL A 211 9.03 22.88 -2.83
C VAL A 211 8.93 22.97 -4.35
N TYR A 212 9.19 24.17 -4.87
CA TYR A 212 9.26 24.46 -6.29
C TYR A 212 10.71 24.57 -6.72
N VAL A 213 11.07 23.98 -7.87
CA VAL A 213 12.39 24.16 -8.49
C VAL A 213 12.21 24.56 -9.94
N GLU A 214 12.82 25.67 -10.34
CA GLU A 214 13.01 26.02 -11.75
C GLU A 214 14.40 25.55 -12.19
N PHE A 215 14.47 24.61 -13.12
CA PHE A 215 15.73 23.94 -13.43
C PHE A 215 16.74 24.86 -14.11
N ALA A 216 16.27 25.72 -15.01
CA ALA A 216 17.14 26.61 -15.78
C ALA A 216 17.88 27.63 -14.89
N THR A 217 17.17 28.19 -13.91
CA THR A 217 17.72 29.19 -12.98
C THR A 217 18.30 28.57 -11.72
N ARG A 218 18.02 27.28 -11.46
CA ARG A 218 18.33 26.55 -10.22
C ARG A 218 17.76 27.25 -8.99
N GLU A 219 16.64 27.93 -9.21
CA GLU A 219 15.89 28.61 -8.17
C GLU A 219 15.00 27.60 -7.46
N VAL A 220 15.09 27.56 -6.14
CA VAL A 220 14.27 26.75 -5.25
C VAL A 220 13.44 27.68 -4.37
N ILE A 221 12.12 27.50 -4.39
CA ILE A 221 11.19 28.21 -3.51
C ILE A 221 10.56 27.17 -2.59
N ARG A 222 10.58 27.43 -1.28
CA ARG A 222 9.89 26.63 -0.28
C ARG A 222 8.81 27.46 0.38
N GLU A 223 7.57 27.01 0.27
CA GLU A 223 6.42 27.62 0.93
C GLU A 223 5.89 26.65 1.98
N TYR A 224 5.66 27.12 3.19
CA TYR A 224 4.95 26.40 4.23
C TYR A 224 3.67 27.16 4.57
N VAL A 225 2.54 26.45 4.63
CA VAL A 225 1.24 27.02 5.01
C VAL A 225 0.58 26.10 6.03
N ALA A 226 0.27 26.63 7.21
CA ALA A 226 -0.56 25.95 8.20
C ALA A 226 -1.98 26.51 8.17
N LYS A 227 -2.96 25.62 8.17
CA LYS A 227 -4.39 25.94 8.19
C LYS A 227 -5.09 25.07 9.23
N GLU A 228 -6.03 25.65 9.97
CA GLU A 228 -6.80 24.89 10.95
C GLU A 228 -8.15 25.56 11.26
N GLU A 229 -9.14 24.74 11.60
CA GLU A 229 -10.46 25.22 12.02
C GLU A 229 -11.11 24.18 12.92
N LYS A 230 -12.09 24.61 13.73
CA LYS A 230 -12.92 23.70 14.51
C LYS A 230 -13.72 22.76 13.59
N TYR A 231 -13.79 21.50 13.98
CA TYR A 231 -14.46 20.45 13.20
C TYR A 231 -15.90 20.83 12.85
N GLU A 232 -16.67 21.31 13.83
CA GLU A 232 -18.08 21.69 13.64
C GLU A 232 -18.26 22.87 12.68
N ILE A 233 -17.33 23.82 12.64
CA ILE A 233 -17.40 24.95 11.70
C ILE A 233 -17.20 24.47 10.26
N ILE A 234 -16.25 23.55 10.02
CA ILE A 234 -16.03 22.97 8.70
C ILE A 234 -17.23 22.11 8.28
N ARG A 235 -17.74 21.29 9.19
CA ARG A 235 -18.95 20.49 8.96
C ARG A 235 -20.14 21.36 8.56
N GLN A 236 -20.38 22.47 9.27
CA GLN A 236 -21.43 23.43 8.91
C GLN A 236 -21.19 24.08 7.54
N LYS A 237 -19.95 24.52 7.24
CA LYS A 237 -19.58 25.09 5.93
C LYS A 237 -19.85 24.11 4.78
N LEU A 238 -19.58 22.82 4.98
CA LEU A 238 -19.84 21.76 4.00
C LEU A 238 -21.34 21.53 3.80
N SER A 239 -22.10 21.42 4.89
CA SER A 239 -23.56 21.28 4.84
C SER A 239 -24.23 22.46 4.14
N MET A 240 -23.78 23.70 4.40
CA MET A 240 -24.28 24.89 3.71
C MET A 240 -24.00 24.89 2.20
N ARG A 241 -22.97 24.18 1.75
CA ARG A 241 -22.65 24.00 0.32
C ARG A 241 -23.40 22.82 -0.32
N GLY A 242 -24.26 22.13 0.44
CA GLY A 242 -24.97 20.93 -0.04
C GLY A 242 -24.05 19.74 -0.30
N LEU A 243 -22.85 19.73 0.29
CA LEU A 243 -21.87 18.65 0.13
C LEU A 243 -22.02 17.63 1.26
N ASP A 244 -21.72 16.37 0.97
CA ASP A 244 -21.68 15.29 1.96
C ASP A 244 -20.52 15.52 2.94
N ALA A 245 -20.82 16.13 4.09
CA ALA A 245 -19.80 16.52 5.07
C ALA A 245 -18.95 15.33 5.56
N PRO A 246 -19.52 14.17 5.96
CA PRO A 246 -18.74 12.96 6.25
C PRO A 246 -17.74 12.55 5.17
N ALA A 247 -18.13 12.57 3.89
CA ALA A 247 -17.24 12.22 2.80
C ALA A 247 -16.15 13.29 2.59
N GLN A 248 -16.52 14.57 2.59
CA GLN A 248 -15.58 15.67 2.37
C GLN A 248 -14.56 15.83 3.50
N LEU A 249 -14.93 15.50 4.74
CA LEU A 249 -14.03 15.51 5.90
C LEU A 249 -12.92 14.44 5.83
N ARG A 250 -12.97 13.54 4.85
CA ARG A 250 -11.90 12.57 4.55
C ARG A 250 -10.98 13.02 3.41
N GLU A 251 -11.29 14.14 2.74
CA GLU A 251 -10.63 14.58 1.52
C GLU A 251 -9.86 15.90 1.75
N PRO A 252 -8.53 15.86 2.03
CA PRO A 252 -7.79 17.08 2.39
C PRO A 252 -7.83 18.17 1.32
N ASN A 253 -7.94 17.78 0.04
CA ASN A 253 -8.00 18.72 -1.08
C ASN A 253 -9.29 19.55 -1.08
N SER A 254 -10.43 18.96 -0.71
CA SER A 254 -11.71 19.70 -0.71
C SER A 254 -11.84 20.66 0.46
N LEU A 255 -11.11 20.39 1.56
CA LEU A 255 -11.11 21.22 2.77
C LEU A 255 -10.14 22.40 2.70
N ASN A 256 -9.18 22.36 1.77
CA ASN A 256 -8.08 23.33 1.70
C ASN A 256 -8.55 24.79 1.61
N ASP A 257 -9.69 25.05 0.95
CA ASP A 257 -10.23 26.40 0.77
C ASP A 257 -11.26 26.80 1.86
N LEU A 258 -11.57 25.88 2.77
CA LEU A 258 -12.49 26.10 3.90
C LEU A 258 -11.77 26.45 5.20
N LEU A 259 -10.52 26.00 5.33
CA LEU A 259 -9.68 26.21 6.49
C LEU A 259 -8.96 27.58 6.40
N PRO A 260 -9.05 28.43 7.44
CA PRO A 260 -8.28 29.66 7.51
C PRO A 260 -6.78 29.36 7.69
N VAL A 261 -5.93 30.23 7.13
CA VAL A 261 -4.47 30.17 7.31
C VAL A 261 -4.12 30.72 8.69
N VAL A 262 -3.33 29.97 9.46
CA VAL A 262 -2.83 30.37 10.79
C VAL A 262 -1.34 30.65 10.82
N ASP A 263 -0.57 30.08 9.89
CA ASP A 263 0.86 30.38 9.74
C ASP A 263 1.28 30.24 8.27
N THR A 264 2.25 31.05 7.85
CA THR A 264 2.83 30.96 6.52
C THR A 264 4.29 31.40 6.55
N THR A 265 5.15 30.63 5.88
CA THR A 265 6.53 31.05 5.64
C THR A 265 6.91 30.79 4.20
N LEU A 266 7.64 31.75 3.62
CA LEU A 266 8.09 31.68 2.25
C LEU A 266 9.60 31.91 2.23
N GLU A 267 10.31 30.98 1.61
CA GLU A 267 11.75 30.94 1.62
C GLU A 267 12.27 30.61 0.23
N HIS A 268 13.49 31.04 -0.07
CA HIS A 268 14.07 30.95 -1.39
C HIS A 268 15.58 30.67 -1.32
N LEU A 269 16.07 29.97 -2.34
CA LEU A 269 17.47 29.66 -2.54
C LEU A 269 17.79 29.59 -4.03
N ILE A 270 18.93 30.16 -4.45
CA ILE A 270 19.53 29.89 -5.78
C ILE A 270 20.74 28.99 -5.56
N ILE A 271 20.71 27.80 -6.17
CA ILE A 271 21.80 26.83 -6.04
C ILE A 271 22.99 27.26 -6.91
N LYS A 272 24.14 27.52 -6.27
CA LYS A 272 25.41 27.80 -6.95
C LYS A 272 26.12 26.48 -7.30
N SER A 273 26.62 26.35 -8.53
CA SER A 273 27.48 25.22 -8.93
C SER A 273 28.88 25.37 -8.35
N TYR A 274 29.41 24.33 -7.71
CA TYR A 274 30.83 24.26 -7.33
C TYR A 274 31.62 23.62 -8.47
N ILE A 275 32.10 24.43 -9.42
CA ILE A 275 33.15 23.93 -10.32
C ILE A 275 34.50 24.03 -9.58
N ALA A 276 35.08 22.85 -9.31
CA ALA A 276 36.47 22.55 -8.95
C ALA A 276 37.04 23.07 -7.60
N ARG A 277 37.07 22.19 -6.59
CA ARG A 277 38.06 22.23 -5.48
C ARG A 277 39.19 21.19 -5.61
N GLN A 278 39.39 20.62 -6.81
CA GLN A 278 40.38 19.55 -7.02
C GLN A 278 41.51 19.89 -8.00
N LEU A 279 41.61 21.13 -8.49
CA LEU A 279 42.68 21.55 -9.40
C LEU A 279 43.63 22.64 -8.88
N LEU A 280 43.51 23.04 -7.60
CA LEU A 280 44.40 24.07 -7.01
C LEU A 280 45.22 23.59 -5.80
N SER A 281 45.28 22.29 -5.50
CA SER A 281 46.07 21.78 -4.36
C SER A 281 47.25 20.89 -4.71
N ASN A 282 47.56 20.63 -5.98
CA ASN A 282 48.75 19.86 -6.36
C ASN A 282 49.49 20.51 -7.53
N SER A 283 50.40 21.44 -7.25
CA SER A 283 51.64 21.61 -8.02
C SER A 283 52.64 22.49 -7.26
N SER A 284 53.12 21.94 -6.14
CA SER A 284 54.39 22.36 -5.56
C SER A 284 55.39 21.24 -5.79
N SER A 285 56.18 21.31 -6.86
CA SER A 285 57.54 20.76 -6.84
C SER A 285 58.40 21.37 -7.95
N PRO A 286 59.66 21.75 -7.66
CA PRO A 286 60.52 22.51 -8.55
C PRO A 286 61.48 21.57 -9.31
N TYR A 287 61.43 21.55 -10.63
CA TYR A 287 62.60 21.21 -11.43
C TYR A 287 62.62 22.02 -12.72
N ALA A 288 63.78 22.61 -12.93
CA ALA A 288 64.07 23.59 -13.95
C ALA A 288 64.66 22.94 -15.22
N GLN A 289 64.54 23.70 -16.31
CA GLN A 289 65.46 23.86 -17.44
C GLN A 289 65.33 23.03 -18.74
N ASN A 290 65.23 23.85 -19.81
CA ASN A 290 65.83 23.78 -21.14
C ASN A 290 65.33 22.75 -22.17
N SER A 291 64.71 23.25 -23.24
CA SER A 291 65.42 23.53 -24.51
C SER A 291 64.47 24.04 -25.62
N SER A 292 65.09 24.72 -26.58
CA SER A 292 64.59 25.62 -27.62
C SER A 292 64.13 24.97 -28.94
N SER A 293 63.24 25.65 -29.67
CA SER A 293 63.33 26.04 -31.11
C SER A 293 62.01 25.91 -31.93
N HIS A 294 61.71 26.98 -32.68
CA HIS A 294 60.62 27.24 -33.65
C HIS A 294 60.60 26.30 -34.89
N PRO A 295 59.64 26.40 -35.87
CA PRO A 295 58.47 27.30 -36.02
C PRO A 295 57.13 26.61 -36.44
N GLN A 296 56.03 27.38 -36.45
CA GLN A 296 54.73 27.05 -37.07
C GLN A 296 54.80 26.83 -38.60
N PRO A 297 53.76 26.17 -39.15
CA PRO A 297 52.99 26.86 -40.19
C PRO A 297 51.46 26.79 -39.99
N GLN A 298 50.81 27.92 -40.32
CA GLN A 298 49.36 28.11 -40.48
C GLN A 298 48.83 27.36 -41.71
N VAL A 299 47.61 26.78 -41.68
CA VAL A 299 46.68 26.74 -42.84
C VAL A 299 45.21 26.53 -42.39
N LYS A 300 44.39 27.53 -42.71
CA LYS A 300 42.97 27.58 -43.19
C LYS A 300 41.82 26.89 -42.43
N ALA A 301 40.88 27.74 -42.04
CA ALA A 301 39.47 27.42 -41.90
C ALA A 301 38.81 27.19 -43.28
N THR A 302 38.12 26.06 -43.46
CA THR A 302 36.89 25.89 -44.24
C THR A 302 36.39 24.46 -44.11
N ALA A 303 35.16 24.27 -43.60
CA ALA A 303 34.10 23.43 -44.19
C ALA A 303 33.10 22.97 -43.12
N ARG A 304 31.83 23.25 -43.39
CA ARG A 304 30.65 22.82 -42.65
C ARG A 304 30.62 21.29 -42.54
N LEU A 305 30.32 20.76 -41.36
CA LEU A 305 29.81 19.40 -41.20
C LEU A 305 28.30 19.49 -40.99
N SER A 306 27.59 18.89 -41.94
CA SER A 306 26.15 18.69 -41.99
C SER A 306 25.67 17.71 -40.92
N GLU A 307 24.45 17.94 -40.45
CA GLU A 307 23.66 17.11 -39.53
C GLU A 307 23.65 15.62 -39.92
N PRO A 308 23.67 14.70 -38.94
CA PRO A 308 23.39 13.29 -39.19
C PRO A 308 21.87 13.08 -39.34
N LYS A 309 21.46 12.48 -40.45
CA LYS A 309 20.09 12.04 -40.74
C LYS A 309 19.64 10.90 -39.82
N PRO A 310 18.32 10.76 -39.53
CA PRO A 310 17.79 9.67 -38.72
C PRO A 310 17.88 8.32 -39.43
N TYR A 311 18.16 7.28 -38.65
CA TYR A 311 18.26 5.88 -39.07
C TYR A 311 16.88 5.31 -39.43
N GLU A 312 16.70 4.87 -40.68
CA GLU A 312 15.54 4.12 -41.16
C GLU A 312 15.61 2.65 -40.70
N SER A 313 14.59 2.19 -39.99
CA SER A 313 14.40 0.76 -39.69
C SER A 313 13.87 0.01 -40.92
N LYS A 314 14.64 -0.94 -41.45
CA LYS A 314 14.16 -1.88 -42.46
C LYS A 314 13.38 -3.02 -41.79
N ASN A 315 12.10 -3.10 -42.11
CA ASN A 315 11.26 -4.29 -41.94
C ASN A 315 11.77 -5.40 -42.89
N GLY A 316 11.76 -6.63 -42.40
CA GLY A 316 11.89 -7.85 -43.19
C GLY A 316 10.76 -8.80 -42.83
N ASP A 317 9.86 -9.01 -43.78
CA ASP A 317 8.74 -9.94 -43.72
C ASP A 317 9.20 -11.40 -43.92
N VAL A 318 8.63 -12.34 -43.17
CA VAL A 318 8.41 -13.73 -43.57
C VAL A 318 6.99 -14.15 -43.12
N PRO A 319 6.16 -14.74 -44.00
CA PRO A 319 4.73 -14.92 -43.74
C PRO A 319 4.40 -16.26 -43.07
N VAL A 320 3.45 -16.26 -42.14
CA VAL A 320 2.73 -17.47 -41.69
C VAL A 320 1.23 -17.15 -41.65
N ASP A 321 0.49 -17.84 -42.51
CA ASP A 321 -0.97 -17.78 -42.64
C ASP A 321 -1.70 -18.31 -41.39
N GLY A 322 -2.78 -17.63 -41.01
CA GLY A 322 -3.79 -18.09 -40.03
C GLY A 322 -4.84 -17.01 -39.76
N PRO A 323 -6.16 -17.25 -39.98
CA PRO A 323 -7.15 -16.18 -39.95
C PRO A 323 -7.71 -15.97 -38.53
N SER A 324 -7.45 -14.79 -37.93
CA SER A 324 -8.37 -14.03 -37.05
C SER A 324 -7.58 -13.05 -36.16
N GLN A 325 -7.13 -11.92 -36.71
CA GLN A 325 -6.48 -10.86 -35.91
C GLN A 325 -6.99 -9.45 -36.18
N THR A 326 -8.19 -9.26 -36.74
CA THR A 326 -8.62 -7.94 -37.23
C THR A 326 -9.63 -7.19 -36.36
N ILE A 327 -10.01 -7.70 -35.18
CA ILE A 327 -10.95 -7.01 -34.27
C ILE A 327 -10.32 -6.69 -32.90
N ALA A 328 -9.51 -7.60 -32.34
CA ALA A 328 -8.88 -7.42 -31.02
C ALA A 328 -7.92 -6.21 -30.96
N HIS A 329 -7.22 -5.91 -32.06
CA HIS A 329 -6.23 -4.82 -32.09
C HIS A 329 -6.84 -3.43 -32.24
N LYS A 330 -8.09 -3.32 -32.73
CA LYS A 330 -8.84 -2.04 -32.78
C LYS A 330 -9.49 -1.73 -31.42
N VAL A 331 -9.98 -2.75 -30.72
CA VAL A 331 -10.61 -2.61 -29.40
C VAL A 331 -9.59 -2.27 -28.29
N ALA A 332 -8.35 -2.79 -28.40
CA ALA A 332 -7.24 -2.46 -27.49
C ALA A 332 -6.64 -1.06 -27.69
N ALA A 333 -7.00 -0.38 -28.78
CA ALA A 333 -6.63 1.01 -29.06
C ALA A 333 -7.70 2.01 -28.59
N GLU A 334 -8.98 1.62 -28.64
CA GLU A 334 -10.12 2.44 -28.19
C GLU A 334 -10.17 2.56 -26.64
N THR A 335 -9.91 1.47 -25.93
CA THR A 335 -9.82 1.43 -24.44
C THR A 335 -8.66 2.26 -23.90
N ARG A 336 -7.61 2.48 -24.69
CA ARG A 336 -6.44 3.31 -24.34
C ARG A 336 -6.73 4.82 -24.40
N ARG A 337 -7.88 5.23 -24.95
CA ARG A 337 -8.22 6.63 -25.22
C ARG A 337 -9.10 7.27 -24.14
N LEU A 338 -9.64 6.49 -23.20
CA LEU A 338 -10.67 6.97 -22.26
C LEU A 338 -10.22 7.17 -20.81
N LEU A 339 -9.02 6.75 -20.39
CA LEU A 339 -8.63 6.82 -18.97
C LEU A 339 -7.14 7.16 -18.78
N PRO A 340 -6.81 8.36 -18.25
CA PRO A 340 -5.50 8.63 -17.66
C PRO A 340 -5.27 7.74 -16.43
N SER A 341 -4.04 7.35 -16.11
CA SER A 341 -3.70 6.40 -15.03
C SER A 341 -4.20 6.75 -13.61
N VAL A 342 -4.72 7.96 -13.38
CA VAL A 342 -5.28 8.43 -12.10
C VAL A 342 -6.74 7.99 -11.91
N THR A 343 -7.52 7.86 -12.99
CA THR A 343 -8.92 7.40 -12.91
C THR A 343 -9.03 5.89 -12.68
N GLU A 344 -8.01 5.13 -13.05
CA GLU A 344 -7.97 3.68 -12.87
C GLU A 344 -7.95 3.26 -11.40
N THR A 345 -7.14 3.91 -10.56
CA THR A 345 -7.04 3.58 -9.13
C THR A 345 -8.35 3.85 -8.38
N TYR A 346 -9.05 4.95 -8.71
CA TYR A 346 -10.33 5.31 -8.08
C TYR A 346 -11.47 4.37 -8.52
N VAL A 347 -11.47 3.99 -9.81
CA VAL A 347 -12.42 3.00 -10.34
C VAL A 347 -12.15 1.63 -9.72
N ALA A 348 -10.90 1.17 -9.70
CA ALA A 348 -10.50 -0.09 -9.09
C ALA A 348 -10.89 -0.13 -7.61
N TYR A 349 -10.64 0.95 -6.85
CA TYR A 349 -11.03 1.06 -5.45
C TYR A 349 -12.54 0.89 -5.27
N GLY A 350 -13.38 1.70 -5.93
CA GLY A 350 -14.84 1.63 -5.74
C GLY A 350 -15.47 0.33 -6.27
N VAL A 351 -14.89 -0.26 -7.31
CA VAL A 351 -15.37 -1.53 -7.88
C VAL A 351 -15.03 -2.70 -6.97
N THR A 352 -13.79 -2.78 -6.49
CA THR A 352 -13.36 -3.87 -5.61
C THR A 352 -14.11 -3.85 -4.28
N GLU A 353 -14.53 -2.69 -3.78
CA GLU A 353 -15.43 -2.60 -2.61
C GLU A 353 -16.74 -3.37 -2.84
N ARG A 354 -17.39 -3.19 -3.99
CA ARG A 354 -18.63 -3.91 -4.33
C ARG A 354 -18.39 -5.40 -4.48
N LEU A 355 -17.28 -5.78 -5.11
CA LEU A 355 -16.91 -7.18 -5.31
C LEU A 355 -16.65 -7.90 -3.98
N VAL A 356 -15.98 -7.27 -3.01
CA VAL A 356 -15.80 -7.87 -1.68
C VAL A 356 -17.13 -7.99 -0.95
N LYS A 357 -18.02 -6.99 -1.04
CA LYS A 357 -19.35 -7.08 -0.43
C LYS A 357 -20.15 -8.25 -1.00
N GLU A 358 -20.08 -8.48 -2.30
CA GLU A 358 -20.66 -9.67 -2.94
C GLU A 358 -20.03 -10.98 -2.44
N CYS A 359 -18.70 -11.03 -2.26
CA CYS A 359 -18.03 -12.19 -1.66
C CYS A 359 -18.50 -12.44 -0.22
N ALA A 360 -18.61 -11.38 0.59
CA ALA A 360 -18.97 -11.45 2.00
C ALA A 360 -20.44 -11.85 2.22
N HIS A 361 -21.32 -11.41 1.32
CA HIS A 361 -22.76 -11.72 1.34
C HIS A 361 -23.04 -13.24 1.27
N GLN A 362 -22.15 -14.03 0.66
CA GLN A 362 -22.32 -15.47 0.48
C GLN A 362 -22.39 -16.25 1.80
N ALA A 363 -21.85 -15.72 2.89
CA ALA A 363 -21.87 -16.36 4.21
C ALA A 363 -22.33 -15.39 5.31
N GLU A 364 -23.25 -14.48 5.00
CA GLU A 364 -23.75 -13.51 5.96
C GLU A 364 -24.40 -14.18 7.19
N TYR A 365 -24.17 -13.61 8.37
CA TYR A 365 -24.77 -14.07 9.62
C TYR A 365 -25.00 -12.90 10.57
N SER A 366 -25.83 -13.12 11.58
CA SER A 366 -26.13 -12.13 12.62
C SER A 366 -25.94 -12.71 14.02
N ILE A 367 -25.81 -11.86 15.03
CA ILE A 367 -25.85 -12.25 16.45
C ILE A 367 -27.02 -11.49 17.09
N PRO A 368 -28.27 -12.01 17.01
CA PRO A 368 -29.45 -11.29 17.47
C PRO A 368 -29.40 -10.86 18.94
N GLN A 369 -28.79 -11.69 19.78
CA GLN A 369 -28.62 -11.46 21.22
C GLN A 369 -27.79 -10.20 21.53
N ARG A 370 -27.08 -9.66 20.53
CA ARG A 370 -26.29 -8.44 20.68
C ARG A 370 -27.14 -7.18 20.90
N ASN A 371 -28.41 -7.20 20.48
CA ASN A 371 -29.32 -6.06 20.61
C ASN A 371 -29.99 -5.99 22.00
N GLY A 372 -29.90 -7.05 22.80
CA GLY A 372 -30.38 -7.11 24.18
C GLY A 372 -29.32 -6.61 25.16
N LYS A 373 -29.68 -5.72 26.10
CA LYS A 373 -28.73 -5.07 27.03
C LYS A 373 -28.01 -6.03 28.00
N ASP A 374 -28.49 -7.27 28.17
CA ASP A 374 -27.96 -8.24 29.14
C ASP A 374 -27.95 -9.70 28.61
N GLU A 375 -28.01 -9.90 27.29
CA GLU A 375 -28.05 -11.27 26.74
C GLU A 375 -26.64 -11.85 26.53
N ILE A 376 -26.43 -13.06 27.03
CA ILE A 376 -25.17 -13.81 26.88
C ILE A 376 -25.07 -14.28 25.43
N ILE A 377 -24.02 -13.83 24.72
CA ILE A 377 -23.72 -14.31 23.37
C ILE A 377 -23.29 -15.79 23.48
N PRO A 378 -23.98 -16.73 22.80
CA PRO A 378 -23.59 -18.12 22.78
C PRO A 378 -22.19 -18.27 22.19
N LYS A 379 -21.37 -19.17 22.75
CA LYS A 379 -20.01 -19.42 22.28
C LYS A 379 -19.84 -20.87 21.85
N THR A 380 -18.99 -21.09 20.86
CA THR A 380 -18.54 -22.44 20.49
C THR A 380 -17.64 -23.03 21.57
N LYS A 381 -17.33 -24.32 21.44
CA LYS A 381 -16.39 -25.06 22.30
C LYS A 381 -15.01 -24.36 22.39
N ASN A 382 -14.64 -23.64 21.33
CA ASN A 382 -13.37 -22.94 21.18
C ASN A 382 -13.47 -21.45 21.58
N GLY A 383 -14.60 -21.00 22.12
CA GLY A 383 -14.80 -19.63 22.59
C GLY A 383 -15.19 -18.61 21.52
N GLU A 384 -15.39 -19.03 20.27
CA GLU A 384 -15.87 -18.16 19.18
C GLU A 384 -17.33 -17.78 19.42
N ASP A 385 -17.73 -16.54 19.14
CA ASP A 385 -19.16 -16.19 19.20
C ASP A 385 -19.93 -16.94 18.11
N LEU A 386 -21.07 -17.49 18.51
CA LEU A 386 -21.97 -18.24 17.66
C LEU A 386 -23.13 -17.34 17.22
N GLY A 387 -23.26 -17.16 15.91
CA GLY A 387 -24.35 -16.42 15.30
C GLY A 387 -25.49 -17.28 14.80
N VAL A 388 -26.33 -16.66 13.97
CA VAL A 388 -27.40 -17.27 13.19
C VAL A 388 -27.19 -16.84 11.75
N GLY A 389 -26.94 -17.81 10.87
CA GLY A 389 -26.82 -17.62 9.43
C GLY A 389 -27.87 -18.46 8.69
N SER A 390 -28.16 -18.08 7.45
CA SER A 390 -29.11 -18.78 6.58
C SER A 390 -28.49 -19.09 5.21
N GLY A 391 -29.15 -19.95 4.44
CA GLY A 391 -28.69 -20.35 3.12
C GLY A 391 -27.79 -21.57 3.11
N TRP A 392 -27.34 -21.96 1.91
CA TRP A 392 -26.79 -23.29 1.63
C TRP A 392 -25.58 -23.68 2.51
N TRP A 393 -24.64 -22.75 2.72
CA TRP A 393 -23.46 -22.98 3.55
C TRP A 393 -23.81 -23.39 4.99
N TYR A 394 -24.87 -22.83 5.56
CA TYR A 394 -25.26 -23.09 6.95
C TYR A 394 -26.31 -24.21 7.05
N GLU A 395 -27.35 -24.17 6.22
CA GLU A 395 -28.49 -25.07 6.31
C GLU A 395 -28.24 -26.43 5.65
N THR A 396 -27.46 -26.46 4.56
CA THR A 396 -27.19 -27.71 3.81
C THR A 396 -25.86 -28.33 4.21
N LEU A 397 -24.79 -27.53 4.30
CA LEU A 397 -23.48 -28.04 4.73
C LEU A 397 -23.28 -28.07 6.25
N GLY A 398 -24.17 -27.45 7.02
CA GLY A 398 -24.08 -27.46 8.48
C GLY A 398 -22.90 -26.66 9.04
N LEU A 399 -22.32 -25.72 8.26
CA LEU A 399 -21.22 -24.91 8.77
C LEU A 399 -21.68 -24.09 9.97
N THR A 400 -20.78 -23.88 10.92
CA THR A 400 -21.10 -23.08 12.11
C THR A 400 -21.01 -21.58 11.75
N PRO A 401 -22.06 -20.76 11.96
CA PRO A 401 -22.05 -19.33 11.68
C PRO A 401 -21.17 -18.58 12.69
N THR A 402 -19.88 -18.50 12.39
CA THR A 402 -18.88 -17.75 13.16
C THR A 402 -18.09 -16.83 12.25
N PHE A 403 -17.40 -15.86 12.86
CA PHE A 403 -16.51 -14.94 12.14
C PHE A 403 -15.50 -15.67 11.24
N ASN A 404 -14.89 -16.75 11.75
CA ASN A 404 -13.90 -17.50 10.97
C ASN A 404 -14.54 -18.22 9.78
N THR A 405 -15.73 -18.82 9.96
CA THR A 405 -16.44 -19.47 8.84
C THR A 405 -16.78 -18.44 7.74
N TRP A 406 -17.32 -17.29 8.13
CA TRP A 406 -17.59 -16.19 7.20
C TRP A 406 -16.32 -15.74 6.47
N ALA A 407 -15.21 -15.54 7.19
CA ALA A 407 -13.95 -15.12 6.59
C ALA A 407 -13.43 -16.16 5.57
N GLN A 408 -13.48 -17.45 5.88
CA GLN A 408 -13.01 -18.51 4.99
C GLN A 408 -13.88 -18.65 3.72
N VAL A 409 -15.20 -18.55 3.83
CA VAL A 409 -16.10 -18.56 2.66
C VAL A 409 -15.91 -17.28 1.84
N THR A 410 -15.69 -16.13 2.49
CA THR A 410 -15.38 -14.86 1.80
C THR A 410 -14.05 -14.97 1.04
N PHE A 411 -13.01 -15.54 1.67
CA PHE A 411 -11.73 -15.80 1.00
C PHE A 411 -11.85 -16.74 -0.18
N LEU A 412 -12.70 -17.76 -0.11
CA LEU A 412 -12.96 -18.64 -1.26
C LEU A 412 -13.45 -17.83 -2.46
N HIS A 413 -14.42 -16.94 -2.27
CA HIS A 413 -14.95 -16.11 -3.36
C HIS A 413 -13.94 -15.04 -3.83
N MET A 414 -13.21 -14.41 -2.90
CA MET A 414 -12.12 -13.49 -3.23
C MET A 414 -11.01 -14.17 -4.03
N TYR A 415 -10.72 -15.44 -3.77
CA TYR A 415 -9.77 -16.23 -4.55
C TYR A 415 -10.21 -16.35 -6.00
N LEU A 416 -11.49 -16.67 -6.25
CA LEU A 416 -12.04 -16.79 -7.61
C LEU A 416 -11.87 -15.47 -8.39
N LEU A 417 -12.17 -14.34 -7.74
CA LEU A 417 -11.92 -13.01 -8.31
C LEU A 417 -10.44 -12.73 -8.51
N THR A 418 -9.58 -13.12 -7.56
CA THR A 418 -8.13 -12.91 -7.63
C THR A 418 -7.55 -13.64 -8.83
N VAL A 419 -7.96 -14.88 -9.09
CA VAL A 419 -7.59 -15.63 -10.29
C VAL A 419 -8.02 -14.86 -11.55
N ARG A 420 -9.27 -14.39 -11.62
CA ARG A 420 -9.75 -13.63 -12.78
C ARG A 420 -9.02 -12.29 -12.99
N MET A 421 -8.69 -11.59 -11.92
CA MET A 421 -7.95 -10.32 -11.95
C MET A 421 -6.49 -10.51 -12.39
N ARG A 422 -5.88 -11.70 -12.17
CA ARG A 422 -4.54 -12.01 -12.71
C ARG A 422 -4.53 -12.07 -14.24
N CYS A 423 -5.70 -12.24 -14.87
CA CYS A 423 -5.84 -12.21 -16.34
C CYS A 423 -5.92 -10.78 -16.91
N PHE A 424 -6.09 -9.75 -16.06
CA PHE A 424 -5.98 -8.35 -16.51
C PHE A 424 -4.56 -8.04 -17.00
N PRO A 425 -4.37 -6.97 -17.80
CA PRO A 425 -3.03 -6.54 -18.19
C PRO A 425 -2.11 -6.38 -16.97
N ALA A 426 -0.88 -6.91 -17.05
CA ALA A 426 0.02 -7.09 -15.90
C ALA A 426 0.28 -5.81 -15.08
N LYS A 427 0.18 -4.64 -15.70
CA LYS A 427 0.33 -3.34 -15.02
C LYS A 427 -0.83 -2.99 -14.06
N HIS A 428 -2.00 -3.61 -14.24
CA HIS A 428 -3.24 -3.30 -13.52
C HIS A 428 -3.53 -4.30 -12.40
N ALA A 429 -3.27 -5.59 -12.64
CA ALA A 429 -3.62 -6.68 -11.73
C ALA A 429 -3.18 -6.46 -10.26
N PRO A 430 -1.93 -6.02 -9.96
CA PRO A 430 -1.50 -5.82 -8.57
C PRO A 430 -2.34 -4.80 -7.80
N THR A 431 -2.73 -3.70 -8.45
CA THR A 431 -3.55 -2.64 -7.84
C THR A 431 -4.94 -3.16 -7.48
N TRP A 432 -5.55 -3.94 -8.37
CA TRP A 432 -6.87 -4.55 -8.14
C TRP A 432 -6.84 -5.57 -7.01
N HIS A 433 -5.81 -6.43 -6.96
CA HIS A 433 -5.62 -7.37 -5.86
C HIS A 433 -5.44 -6.66 -4.52
N GLN A 434 -4.63 -5.60 -4.48
CA GLN A 434 -4.39 -4.84 -3.27
C GLN A 434 -5.68 -4.17 -2.76
N HIS A 435 -6.48 -3.56 -3.64
CA HIS A 435 -7.74 -2.94 -3.22
C HIS A 435 -8.78 -3.96 -2.77
N LEU A 436 -8.92 -5.10 -3.48
CA LEU A 436 -9.79 -6.20 -3.05
C LEU A 436 -9.42 -6.68 -1.64
N LEU A 437 -8.12 -6.84 -1.37
CA LEU A 437 -7.65 -7.28 -0.07
C LEU A 437 -7.88 -6.23 1.02
N ASN A 438 -7.59 -4.95 0.75
CA ASN A 438 -7.80 -3.86 1.71
C ASN A 438 -9.27 -3.76 2.11
N HIS A 439 -10.19 -3.81 1.15
CA HIS A 439 -11.64 -3.75 1.42
C HIS A 439 -12.12 -4.91 2.28
N PHE A 440 -11.59 -6.12 2.07
CA PHE A 440 -11.88 -7.24 2.96
C PHE A 440 -11.45 -6.94 4.40
N PHE A 441 -10.24 -6.43 4.60
CA PHE A 441 -9.75 -6.14 5.96
C PHE A 441 -10.56 -5.04 6.64
N TYR A 442 -11.03 -4.02 5.91
CA TYR A 442 -11.94 -3.02 6.46
C TYR A 442 -13.28 -3.63 6.91
N ILE A 443 -13.89 -4.49 6.10
CA ILE A 443 -15.16 -5.17 6.45
C ILE A 443 -14.96 -6.15 7.61
N ALA A 444 -13.82 -6.86 7.62
CA ALA A 444 -13.47 -7.80 8.67
C ALA A 444 -13.28 -7.07 10.01
N GLU A 445 -12.55 -5.95 10.03
CA GLU A 445 -12.37 -5.14 11.23
C GLU A 445 -13.69 -4.54 11.72
N ASP A 446 -14.50 -3.97 10.83
CA ASP A 446 -15.83 -3.45 11.17
C ASP A 446 -16.67 -4.54 11.84
N ARG A 447 -16.72 -5.75 11.27
CA ARG A 447 -17.45 -6.89 11.84
C ARG A 447 -16.88 -7.32 13.20
N MET A 448 -15.57 -7.30 13.41
CA MET A 448 -14.97 -7.57 14.73
C MET A 448 -15.45 -6.56 15.78
N VAL A 449 -15.60 -5.29 15.40
CA VAL A 449 -16.06 -4.23 16.30
C VAL A 449 -17.56 -4.29 16.53
N THR A 450 -18.35 -4.32 15.46
CA THR A 450 -19.81 -4.15 15.47
C THR A 450 -20.54 -5.42 15.89
N VAL A 451 -20.12 -6.57 15.36
CA VAL A 451 -20.77 -7.86 15.60
C VAL A 451 -20.16 -8.58 16.81
N HIS A 452 -18.83 -8.60 16.92
CA HIS A 452 -18.11 -9.36 17.95
C HIS A 452 -17.63 -8.56 19.16
N ASN A 453 -17.82 -7.22 19.16
CA ASN A 453 -17.41 -6.35 20.26
C ASN A 453 -15.94 -6.52 20.67
N VAL A 454 -15.07 -6.81 19.71
CA VAL A 454 -13.62 -6.88 19.94
C VAL A 454 -13.10 -5.46 20.09
N ARG A 455 -13.26 -4.91 21.30
CA ARG A 455 -12.87 -3.52 21.62
C ARG A 455 -11.35 -3.33 21.70
N SER A 456 -10.61 -4.40 21.96
CA SER A 456 -9.14 -4.35 22.04
C SER A 456 -8.54 -4.24 20.64
N SER A 457 -7.98 -3.09 20.29
CA SER A 457 -7.27 -2.89 19.01
C SER A 457 -6.12 -3.89 18.83
N MET A 458 -5.46 -4.30 19.93
CA MET A 458 -4.41 -5.33 19.88
C MET A 458 -4.98 -6.70 19.49
N ALA A 459 -6.12 -7.08 20.06
CA ALA A 459 -6.80 -8.32 19.70
C ALA A 459 -7.26 -8.28 18.24
N ARG A 460 -7.85 -7.16 17.79
CA ARG A 460 -8.23 -6.97 16.38
C ARG A 460 -7.02 -7.12 15.46
N ASN A 461 -5.93 -6.39 15.72
CA ASN A 461 -4.74 -6.42 14.87
C ASN A 461 -4.10 -7.82 14.82
N ASN A 462 -4.08 -8.56 15.94
CA ASN A 462 -3.61 -9.95 15.94
C ASN A 462 -4.52 -10.84 15.07
N TYR A 463 -5.84 -10.72 15.21
CA TYR A 463 -6.78 -11.45 14.35
C TYR A 463 -6.63 -11.09 12.86
N LEU A 464 -6.46 -9.81 12.51
CA LEU A 464 -6.26 -9.38 11.13
C LEU A 464 -4.93 -9.91 10.56
N LYS A 465 -3.86 -9.95 11.36
CA LYS A 465 -2.59 -10.58 10.98
C LYS A 465 -2.75 -12.08 10.74
N ASP A 466 -3.48 -12.77 11.60
CA ASP A 466 -3.76 -14.20 11.43
C ASP A 466 -4.57 -14.46 10.16
N LEU A 467 -5.61 -13.66 9.90
CA LEU A 467 -6.38 -13.69 8.66
C LEU A 467 -5.50 -13.44 7.43
N PHE A 468 -4.54 -12.51 7.50
CA PHE A 468 -3.61 -12.26 6.39
C PHE A 468 -2.70 -13.45 6.09
N ILE A 469 -2.21 -14.13 7.14
CA ILE A 469 -1.44 -15.37 6.98
C ILE A 469 -2.32 -16.47 6.37
N GLN A 470 -3.54 -16.63 6.86
CA GLN A 470 -4.51 -17.59 6.32
C GLN A 470 -4.83 -17.33 4.84
N TRP A 471 -5.07 -16.07 4.47
CA TRP A 471 -5.29 -15.66 3.07
C TRP A 471 -4.14 -16.09 2.16
N ARG A 472 -2.89 -15.87 2.57
CA ARG A 472 -1.70 -16.28 1.81
C ARG A 472 -1.57 -17.80 1.69
N GLY A 473 -1.86 -18.53 2.78
CA GLY A 473 -1.87 -19.99 2.78
C GLY A 473 -2.97 -20.57 1.88
N LEU A 474 -4.15 -19.94 1.89
CA LEU A 474 -5.27 -20.29 1.04
C LEU A 474 -4.95 -20.04 -0.45
N LEU A 475 -4.38 -18.88 -0.79
CA LEU A 475 -3.94 -18.59 -2.16
C LEU A 475 -3.02 -19.69 -2.70
N ALA A 476 -1.98 -20.05 -1.95
CA ALA A 476 -1.04 -21.09 -2.34
C ALA A 476 -1.72 -22.46 -2.49
N GLY A 477 -2.56 -22.84 -1.52
CA GLY A 477 -3.26 -24.14 -1.55
C GLY A 477 -4.27 -24.26 -2.67
N TYR A 478 -5.02 -23.20 -2.97
CA TYR A 478 -6.00 -23.20 -4.05
C TYR A 478 -5.32 -23.10 -5.42
N ASP A 479 -4.24 -22.31 -5.56
CA ASP A 479 -3.44 -22.28 -6.79
C ASP A 479 -2.83 -23.66 -7.09
N GLU A 480 -2.31 -24.36 -6.08
CA GLU A 480 -1.85 -25.74 -6.23
C GLU A 480 -2.98 -26.68 -6.65
N GLY A 481 -4.14 -26.59 -5.99
CA GLY A 481 -5.32 -27.39 -6.32
C GLY A 481 -5.84 -27.15 -7.73
N LEU A 482 -5.84 -25.90 -8.18
CA LEU A 482 -6.26 -25.54 -9.53
C LEU A 482 -5.43 -26.24 -10.60
N ILE A 483 -4.11 -26.33 -10.38
CA ILE A 483 -3.12 -26.91 -11.28
C ILE A 483 -3.09 -28.45 -11.18
N ARG A 484 -3.10 -29.00 -9.95
CA ARG A 484 -2.88 -30.43 -9.71
C ARG A 484 -4.14 -31.28 -9.79
N GLY A 485 -5.32 -30.65 -9.72
CA GLY A 485 -6.60 -31.31 -9.92
C GLY A 485 -7.49 -31.32 -8.67
N ASP A 486 -8.70 -31.84 -8.86
CA ASP A 486 -9.83 -31.62 -7.95
C ASP A 486 -9.65 -32.24 -6.57
N ALA A 487 -8.92 -33.36 -6.44
CA ALA A 487 -8.61 -33.95 -5.14
C ALA A 487 -7.70 -33.06 -4.27
N VAL A 488 -6.73 -32.39 -4.90
CA VAL A 488 -5.83 -31.45 -4.20
C VAL A 488 -6.60 -30.18 -3.84
N LEU A 489 -7.44 -29.67 -4.75
CA LEU A 489 -8.32 -28.54 -4.47
C LEU A 489 -9.30 -28.86 -3.31
N ALA A 490 -9.92 -30.05 -3.34
CA ALA A 490 -10.79 -30.55 -2.28
C ALA A 490 -10.07 -30.59 -0.93
N THR A 491 -8.83 -31.06 -0.89
CA THR A 491 -8.02 -31.10 0.34
C THR A 491 -7.78 -29.70 0.90
N ALA A 492 -7.50 -28.72 0.04
CA ALA A 492 -7.31 -27.34 0.47
C ALA A 492 -8.62 -26.71 0.98
N VAL A 493 -9.75 -26.95 0.30
CA VAL A 493 -11.08 -26.47 0.72
C VAL A 493 -11.49 -27.12 2.05
N TRP A 494 -11.28 -28.42 2.20
CA TRP A 494 -11.56 -29.17 3.43
C TRP A 494 -10.82 -28.61 4.64
N ARG A 495 -9.52 -28.33 4.50
CA ARG A 495 -8.72 -27.73 5.57
C ARG A 495 -9.22 -26.32 5.96
N ASN A 496 -9.55 -25.50 4.96
CA ASN A 496 -9.85 -24.08 5.17
C ASN A 496 -11.31 -23.84 5.58
N VAL A 497 -12.27 -24.30 4.78
CA VAL A 497 -13.72 -24.06 4.98
C VAL A 497 -14.31 -25.01 6.01
N PHE A 498 -13.89 -26.28 5.98
CA PHE A 498 -14.43 -27.34 6.83
C PHE A 498 -13.54 -27.66 8.04
N LYS A 499 -12.52 -26.83 8.31
CA LYS A 499 -11.61 -26.97 9.47
C LYS A 499 -11.00 -28.38 9.64
N ALA A 500 -10.79 -29.09 8.52
CA ALA A 500 -10.31 -30.47 8.50
C ALA A 500 -11.20 -31.46 9.29
N ASP A 501 -12.52 -31.27 9.27
CA ASP A 501 -13.48 -32.17 9.92
C ASP A 501 -13.51 -33.55 9.24
N GLU A 502 -13.16 -34.59 9.99
CA GLU A 502 -13.11 -35.98 9.51
C GLU A 502 -14.51 -36.57 9.28
N ASP A 503 -15.55 -35.99 9.91
CA ASP A 503 -16.93 -36.46 9.83
C ASP A 503 -17.72 -35.80 8.68
N LEU A 504 -17.06 -34.99 7.86
CA LEU A 504 -17.69 -34.27 6.75
C LEU A 504 -18.27 -35.22 5.69
N ASP A 505 -19.49 -34.91 5.23
CA ASP A 505 -20.01 -35.50 4.00
C ASP A 505 -19.24 -34.97 2.78
N PHE A 506 -18.32 -35.79 2.27
CA PHE A 506 -17.48 -35.46 1.11
C PHE A 506 -18.27 -35.13 -0.17
N ARG A 507 -19.57 -35.45 -0.25
CA ARG A 507 -20.41 -34.99 -1.36
C ARG A 507 -20.55 -33.46 -1.35
N GLY A 508 -20.75 -32.86 -0.18
CA GLY A 508 -20.78 -31.41 -0.01
C GLY A 508 -19.45 -30.75 -0.36
N LEU A 509 -18.32 -31.40 -0.01
CA LEU A 509 -17.00 -30.95 -0.45
C LEU A 509 -16.86 -30.99 -1.98
N GLY A 510 -17.35 -32.05 -2.62
CA GLY A 510 -17.39 -32.17 -4.08
C GLY A 510 -18.24 -31.08 -4.74
N GLU A 511 -19.38 -30.72 -4.15
CA GLU A 511 -20.25 -29.61 -4.60
C GLU A 511 -19.50 -28.28 -4.58
N VAL A 512 -18.75 -27.97 -3.51
CA VAL A 512 -17.92 -26.76 -3.43
C VAL A 512 -16.82 -26.74 -4.50
N VAL A 513 -16.15 -27.86 -4.74
CA VAL A 513 -15.07 -27.96 -5.75
C VAL A 513 -15.63 -27.78 -7.17
N SER A 514 -16.74 -28.44 -7.48
CA SER A 514 -17.45 -28.28 -8.75
C SER A 514 -17.87 -26.83 -8.95
N TYR A 515 -18.42 -26.21 -7.90
CA TYR A 515 -18.82 -24.81 -7.91
C TYR A 515 -17.65 -23.87 -8.18
N MET A 516 -16.52 -24.04 -7.50
CA MET A 516 -15.32 -23.24 -7.76
C MET A 516 -14.86 -23.35 -9.23
N ARG A 517 -14.88 -24.55 -9.82
CA ARG A 517 -14.54 -24.76 -11.24
C ARG A 517 -15.54 -24.08 -12.16
N GLY A 518 -16.83 -24.23 -11.89
CA GLY A 518 -17.91 -23.62 -12.66
C GLY A 518 -17.81 -22.09 -12.65
N VAL A 519 -17.59 -21.50 -11.47
CA VAL A 519 -17.42 -20.05 -11.31
C VAL A 519 -16.16 -19.56 -12.02
N LEU A 520 -15.02 -20.24 -11.90
CA LEU A 520 -13.79 -19.84 -12.60
C LEU A 520 -13.99 -19.86 -14.11
N LYS A 521 -14.66 -20.89 -14.64
CA LYS A 521 -15.01 -20.94 -16.06
C LYS A 521 -15.91 -19.77 -16.46
N GLY A 522 -16.96 -19.50 -15.67
CA GLY A 522 -17.85 -18.37 -15.92
C GLY A 522 -17.14 -17.02 -15.89
N LEU A 523 -16.20 -16.84 -14.95
CA LEU A 523 -15.37 -15.63 -14.87
C LEU A 523 -14.41 -15.50 -16.06
N ASP A 524 -13.82 -16.59 -16.53
CA ASP A 524 -12.95 -16.63 -17.71
C ASP A 524 -13.72 -16.24 -18.99
N ASP A 525 -14.97 -16.69 -19.10
CA ASP A 525 -15.86 -16.36 -20.21
C ASP A 525 -16.37 -14.89 -20.17
N MET A 526 -16.22 -14.17 -19.04
CA MET A 526 -16.62 -12.77 -18.92
C MET A 526 -15.58 -11.80 -19.52
N ASN A 527 -16.07 -10.79 -20.25
CA ASN A 527 -15.23 -9.67 -20.70
C ASN A 527 -14.67 -8.87 -19.50
N ASP A 528 -13.43 -8.39 -19.62
CA ASP A 528 -12.72 -7.55 -18.63
C ASP A 528 -13.60 -6.38 -18.18
N ASP A 529 -14.30 -5.74 -19.11
CA ASP A 529 -15.19 -4.62 -18.84
C ASP A 529 -16.33 -4.93 -17.85
N THR A 530 -16.86 -6.16 -17.88
CA THR A 530 -17.94 -6.58 -16.97
C THR A 530 -17.41 -6.76 -15.56
N VAL A 531 -16.26 -7.41 -15.42
CA VAL A 531 -15.55 -7.56 -14.14
C VAL A 531 -15.12 -6.19 -13.61
N ALA A 532 -14.61 -5.31 -14.48
CA ALA A 532 -14.15 -3.98 -14.13
C ALA A 532 -15.28 -3.00 -13.76
N ARG A 533 -16.54 -3.29 -14.12
CA ARG A 533 -17.71 -2.58 -13.60
C ARG A 533 -18.21 -3.13 -12.25
N GLY A 534 -17.67 -4.25 -11.79
CA GLY A 534 -18.11 -4.94 -10.57
C GLY A 534 -19.44 -5.68 -10.74
N GLN A 535 -19.74 -6.12 -11.96
CA GLN A 535 -20.98 -6.83 -12.30
C GLN A 535 -20.77 -8.35 -12.21
N VAL A 536 -20.20 -8.81 -11.09
CA VAL A 536 -20.04 -10.23 -10.78
C VAL A 536 -21.02 -10.56 -9.66
N VAL A 537 -21.74 -11.66 -9.79
CA VAL A 537 -22.65 -12.19 -8.77
C VAL A 537 -22.35 -13.67 -8.61
N PHE A 538 -22.26 -14.14 -7.38
CA PHE A 538 -22.02 -15.54 -7.08
C PHE A 538 -23.33 -16.29 -6.88
N GLY A 539 -23.39 -17.50 -7.45
CA GLY A 539 -24.54 -18.38 -7.35
C GLY A 539 -24.47 -19.29 -6.12
N ASP A 540 -25.49 -20.14 -5.97
CA ASP A 540 -25.54 -21.15 -4.92
C ASP A 540 -24.72 -22.40 -5.31
N PRO A 541 -23.70 -22.81 -4.53
CA PRO A 541 -22.96 -24.04 -4.79
C PRO A 541 -23.83 -25.30 -4.84
N GLY A 542 -25.00 -25.31 -4.19
CA GLY A 542 -25.95 -26.42 -4.23
C GLY A 542 -26.48 -26.74 -5.64
N SER A 543 -26.36 -25.81 -6.59
CA SER A 543 -26.69 -26.04 -8.00
C SER A 543 -25.84 -27.14 -8.65
N GLU A 544 -24.66 -27.42 -8.10
CA GLU A 544 -23.73 -28.43 -8.61
C GLU A 544 -24.08 -29.87 -8.17
N ARG A 545 -24.98 -30.02 -7.19
CA ARG A 545 -25.33 -31.30 -6.58
C ARG A 545 -25.73 -32.37 -7.60
N ALA A 546 -26.53 -32.00 -8.60
CA ALA A 546 -26.97 -32.94 -9.62
C ALA A 546 -25.79 -33.52 -10.41
N GLY A 547 -24.76 -32.71 -10.70
CA GLY A 547 -23.55 -33.14 -11.38
C GLY A 547 -22.65 -34.01 -10.51
N VAL A 548 -22.48 -33.64 -9.24
CA VAL A 548 -21.64 -34.38 -8.28
C VAL A 548 -22.19 -35.76 -7.95
N LEU A 549 -23.51 -35.93 -7.94
CA LEU A 549 -24.16 -37.22 -7.65
C LEU A 549 -24.16 -38.19 -8.85
N VAL A 550 -23.69 -37.78 -10.03
CA VAL A 550 -23.58 -38.68 -11.18
C VAL A 550 -22.54 -39.76 -10.89
N SER A 551 -22.96 -41.03 -11.01
CA SER A 551 -22.04 -42.16 -10.80
C SER A 551 -20.91 -42.13 -11.83
N SER A 552 -19.66 -42.07 -11.34
CA SER A 552 -18.49 -42.10 -12.19
C SER A 552 -18.34 -43.48 -12.85
N ARG A 553 -17.97 -43.49 -14.14
CA ARG A 553 -17.62 -44.72 -14.87
C ARG A 553 -16.45 -45.46 -14.24
N MET A 554 -15.60 -44.76 -13.47
CA MET A 554 -14.47 -45.35 -12.72
C MET A 554 -14.92 -46.04 -11.43
N MET A 555 -16.09 -45.71 -10.88
CA MET A 555 -16.64 -46.44 -9.74
C MET A 555 -17.17 -47.82 -10.14
N ALA A 556 -17.68 -47.96 -11.37
CA ALA A 556 -18.08 -49.26 -11.92
C ALA A 556 -16.90 -50.25 -12.06
N SER A 557 -15.66 -49.77 -12.13
CA SER A 557 -14.45 -50.62 -12.18
C SER A 557 -13.88 -51.01 -10.81
N LEU A 558 -14.40 -50.43 -9.71
CA LEU A 558 -13.94 -50.72 -8.33
C LEU A 558 -14.64 -51.92 -7.68
N ASP A 559 -15.68 -52.47 -8.33
CA ASP A 559 -16.40 -53.68 -7.90
C ASP A 559 -15.72 -55.00 -8.35
N GLY A 560 -14.48 -54.95 -8.86
CA GLY A 560 -13.62 -56.12 -9.00
C GLY A 560 -13.14 -56.65 -7.64
N PRO A 561 -12.78 -57.95 -7.50
CA PRO A 561 -12.40 -58.53 -6.22
C PRO A 561 -11.19 -57.80 -5.63
N ARG A 562 -11.36 -57.19 -4.45
CA ARG A 562 -10.26 -56.58 -3.70
C ARG A 562 -9.24 -57.67 -3.34
N PRO A 563 -7.92 -57.48 -3.56
CA PRO A 563 -6.92 -58.40 -3.05
C PRO A 563 -7.06 -58.49 -1.52
N GLY A 564 -7.20 -59.71 -1.02
CA GLY A 564 -7.64 -59.99 0.34
C GLY A 564 -6.79 -59.32 1.42
N LYS A 565 -7.48 -58.83 2.45
CA LYS A 565 -6.97 -58.68 3.81
C LYS A 565 -6.45 -60.04 4.28
N ASN A 566 -5.16 -60.31 4.09
CA ASN A 566 -4.36 -61.27 4.86
C ASN A 566 -2.88 -61.11 4.44
N ALA A 567 -2.31 -59.96 4.78
CA ALA A 567 -0.85 -59.85 4.93
C ALA A 567 -0.60 -59.51 6.40
N SER A 568 -0.46 -60.56 7.20
CA SER A 568 0.07 -60.49 8.55
C SER A 568 1.43 -59.79 8.51
N ILE A 569 1.52 -58.63 9.14
CA ILE A 569 2.79 -57.97 9.45
C ILE A 569 3.50 -58.83 10.50
N SER A 570 4.40 -59.71 10.06
CA SER A 570 5.38 -60.32 10.94
C SER A 570 6.49 -59.29 11.19
N ALA A 571 6.41 -58.62 12.34
CA ALA A 571 7.56 -57.95 12.92
C ALA A 571 8.58 -59.01 13.33
N GLN A 572 9.74 -59.05 12.68
CA GLN A 572 10.95 -59.64 13.24
C GLN A 572 12.06 -58.59 13.28
N THR A 573 12.23 -58.06 14.49
CA THR A 573 13.44 -57.51 15.07
C THR A 573 14.69 -58.33 14.74
N GLY A 574 15.82 -57.68 14.40
CA GLY A 574 17.12 -58.33 14.54
C GLY A 574 18.31 -57.74 13.79
N ARG A 575 19.01 -56.83 14.50
CA ARG A 575 20.42 -56.39 14.35
C ARG A 575 20.80 -55.42 13.23
#